data_AF-A0A3D5AAY1-F1
#
_entry.id   AF-A0A3D5AAY1-F1
#
_cell.length_a   1.000
_cell.length_b   1.000
_cell.length_c   1.000
_cell.angle_alpha   90.00
_cell.angle_beta   90.00
_cell.angle_gamma   90.00
#
_symmetry.space_group_name_H-M   'P 1'
#
loop_
_entity.id
_entity.type
_entity.pdbx_description
1 polymer ?
#
loop_
_entity_poly.entity_id
_entity_poly.type
_entity_poly.pdbx_seq_one_letter_code
_entity_poly.pdbx_strand_id
1 'polypeptide(L)'
;MKKIITILTCAFLAFQSYAQSNVEHISKLEIGKKAKKVYNTKSSDSTINLHIDTLIMGDKASLMFYANKNVNLTIGHAIIGNNASISGTDSKNNGSNFDIQANFQKLGSLYIVAKGDNAFNGTRTFPNGNGGNVKLSLSENSIVPQRENKKQPNYLQIA
;
A
#
# COMPACT_ATOMS: atom_id res chain seq x y z
N MET A 1 -49.98 -24.74 8.95
CA MET A 1 -48.89 -24.21 9.81
C MET A 1 -47.49 -24.75 9.46
N LYS A 2 -47.33 -26.04 9.08
CA LYS A 2 -46.02 -26.62 8.71
C LYS A 2 -45.37 -26.08 7.41
N LYS A 3 -46.11 -25.47 6.49
CA LYS A 3 -45.58 -24.95 5.20
C LYS A 3 -45.01 -23.52 5.26
N ILE A 4 -45.26 -22.78 6.34
CA ILE A 4 -44.75 -21.40 6.52
C ILE A 4 -43.31 -21.40 7.04
N ILE A 5 -42.94 -22.43 7.83
CA ILE A 5 -41.62 -22.54 8.44
C ILE A 5 -40.53 -22.87 7.39
N THR A 6 -40.86 -23.61 6.33
CA THR A 6 -39.89 -24.01 5.30
C THR A 6 -39.45 -22.86 4.39
N ILE A 7 -40.33 -21.87 4.16
CA ILE A 7 -40.01 -20.70 3.30
C ILE A 7 -39.11 -19.71 4.05
N LEU A 8 -39.20 -19.64 5.38
CA LEU A 8 -38.40 -18.72 6.19
C LEU A 8 -36.93 -19.16 6.31
N THR A 9 -36.64 -20.46 6.21
CA THR A 9 -35.27 -21.01 6.24
C THR A 9 -34.47 -20.80 4.95
N CYS A 10 -35.11 -20.67 3.78
CA CYS A 10 -34.39 -20.41 2.52
C CYS A 10 -33.97 -18.94 2.37
N ALA A 11 -34.61 -18.01 3.09
CA ALA A 11 -34.28 -16.58 3.03
C ALA A 11 -33.01 -16.20 3.82
N PHE A 12 -32.54 -17.06 4.73
CA PHE A 12 -31.37 -16.78 5.57
C PHE A 12 -30.01 -17.16 4.94
N LEU A 13 -30.01 -17.98 3.88
CA LEU A 13 -28.77 -18.41 3.21
C LEU A 13 -28.29 -17.42 2.13
N ALA A 14 -29.09 -16.42 1.76
CA ALA A 14 -28.75 -15.47 0.70
C ALA A 14 -27.94 -14.24 1.18
N PHE A 15 -27.71 -14.08 2.50
CA PHE A 15 -27.09 -12.88 3.07
C PHE A 15 -25.62 -13.03 3.50
N GLN A 16 -24.97 -14.18 3.27
CA GLN A 16 -23.60 -14.42 3.73
C GLN A 16 -22.49 -13.96 2.75
N SER A 17 -22.81 -13.30 1.64
CA SER A 17 -21.85 -13.05 0.56
C SER A 17 -21.20 -11.65 0.52
N TYR A 18 -21.06 -10.95 1.66
CA TYR A 18 -20.49 -9.59 1.67
C TYR A 18 -19.40 -9.40 2.72
N ALA A 19 -18.26 -10.08 2.57
CA ALA A 19 -17.00 -9.67 3.21
C ALA A 19 -15.75 -10.35 2.60
N GLN A 20 -15.69 -10.54 1.28
CA GLN A 20 -14.39 -10.85 0.66
C GLN A 20 -13.64 -9.54 0.49
N SER A 21 -12.63 -9.30 1.34
CA SER A 21 -11.64 -8.26 1.05
C SER A 21 -10.98 -8.63 -0.29
N ASN A 22 -11.26 -7.88 -1.35
CA ASN A 22 -10.64 -8.14 -2.64
C ASN A 22 -9.15 -7.85 -2.52
N VAL A 23 -8.34 -8.92 -2.41
CA VAL A 23 -6.89 -8.84 -2.56
C VAL A 23 -6.61 -8.79 -4.04
N GLU A 24 -6.04 -7.68 -4.52
CA GLU A 24 -5.53 -7.58 -5.88
C GLU A 24 -4.21 -8.35 -5.95
N HIS A 25 -4.12 -9.32 -6.87
CA HIS A 25 -2.92 -10.13 -7.09
C HIS A 25 -2.27 -9.76 -8.42
N ILE A 26 -0.96 -9.53 -8.40
CA ILE A 26 -0.16 -9.16 -9.58
C ILE A 26 1.10 -10.03 -9.62
N SER A 27 1.23 -10.88 -10.63
CA SER A 27 2.41 -11.75 -10.75
C SER A 27 3.71 -10.98 -10.97
N LYS A 28 3.69 -9.92 -11.79
CA LYS A 28 4.87 -9.06 -11.99
C LYS A 28 4.45 -7.61 -12.20
N LEU A 29 4.97 -6.72 -11.36
CA LEU A 29 4.87 -5.28 -11.54
C LEU A 29 6.26 -4.70 -11.80
N GLU A 30 6.42 -4.07 -12.95
CA GLU A 30 7.65 -3.38 -13.34
C GLU A 30 7.38 -1.88 -13.50
N ILE A 31 8.12 -1.06 -12.74
CA ILE A 31 8.05 0.40 -12.79
C ILE A 31 9.42 0.88 -13.27
N GLY A 32 9.45 1.39 -14.51
CA GLY A 32 10.67 1.89 -15.13
C GLY A 32 11.34 3.04 -14.37
N LYS A 33 12.57 3.38 -14.78
CA LYS A 33 13.34 4.50 -14.21
C LYS A 33 12.54 5.81 -14.26
N LYS A 34 12.42 6.50 -13.13
CA LYS A 34 11.62 7.73 -12.92
C LYS A 34 10.11 7.59 -13.23
N ALA A 35 9.64 6.39 -13.56
CA ALA A 35 8.23 6.15 -13.86
C ALA A 35 7.43 6.03 -12.57
N LYS A 36 6.10 6.14 -12.71
CA LYS A 36 5.17 6.07 -11.58
C LYS A 36 4.07 5.06 -11.88
N LYS A 37 3.76 4.22 -10.90
CA LYS A 37 2.52 3.44 -10.85
C LYS A 37 1.64 4.03 -9.76
N VAL A 38 0.40 4.34 -10.11
CA VAL A 38 -0.57 4.96 -9.21
C VAL A 38 -1.74 4.02 -9.03
N TYR A 39 -2.11 3.77 -7.78
CA TYR A 39 -3.36 3.15 -7.36
C TYR A 39 -4.25 4.25 -6.79
N ASN A 40 -5.45 4.37 -7.34
CA ASN A 40 -6.43 5.36 -6.91
C ASN A 40 -7.77 4.64 -6.73
N THR A 41 -7.82 3.82 -5.68
CA THR A 41 -8.98 2.97 -5.43
C THR A 41 -9.80 3.60 -4.33
N LYS A 42 -10.98 4.12 -4.67
CA LYS A 42 -12.00 4.50 -3.69
C LYS A 42 -12.78 3.25 -3.30
N SER A 43 -12.23 2.43 -2.40
CA SER A 43 -13.05 1.46 -1.68
C SER A 43 -13.86 2.17 -0.60
N SER A 44 -15.01 1.62 -0.23
CA SER A 44 -15.87 2.16 0.84
C SER A 44 -15.13 2.29 2.18
N ASP A 45 -14.14 1.42 2.42
CA ASP A 45 -13.30 1.39 3.62
C ASP A 45 -11.96 2.13 3.46
N SER A 46 -11.68 2.70 2.27
CA SER A 46 -10.40 3.33 1.91
C SER A 46 -9.18 2.44 2.16
N THR A 47 -9.33 1.12 2.07
CA THR A 47 -8.25 0.13 2.23
C THR A 47 -7.93 -0.55 0.90
N ILE A 48 -6.64 -0.70 0.60
CA ILE A 48 -6.15 -1.51 -0.52
C ILE A 48 -5.34 -2.69 0.01
N ASN A 49 -5.66 -3.89 -0.49
CA ASN A 49 -4.91 -5.12 -0.24
C ASN A 49 -4.26 -5.55 -1.55
N LEU A 50 -2.94 -5.44 -1.64
CA LEU A 50 -2.18 -5.68 -2.86
C LEU A 50 -1.09 -6.73 -2.60
N HIS A 51 -1.11 -7.80 -3.38
CA HIS A 51 -0.08 -8.83 -3.41
C HIS A 51 0.65 -8.79 -4.75
N ILE A 52 1.97 -8.63 -4.71
CA ILE A 52 2.83 -8.61 -5.89
C ILE A 52 3.87 -9.72 -5.74
N ASP A 53 3.85 -10.72 -6.63
CA ASP A 53 4.85 -11.80 -6.55
C ASP A 53 6.24 -11.23 -6.85
N THR A 54 6.37 -10.43 -7.92
CA THR A 54 7.63 -9.78 -8.31
C THR A 54 7.45 -8.27 -8.54
N LEU A 55 8.11 -7.46 -7.72
CA LEU A 55 8.18 -6.01 -7.86
C LEU A 55 9.57 -5.58 -8.35
N ILE A 56 9.61 -4.91 -9.50
CA ILE A 56 10.83 -4.29 -10.03
C ILE A 56 10.61 -2.79 -10.10
N MET A 57 11.41 -2.03 -9.36
CA MET A 57 11.38 -0.57 -9.36
C MET A 57 12.73 -0.05 -9.84
N GLY A 58 12.76 0.64 -10.98
CA GLY A 58 13.97 1.31 -11.46
C GLY A 58 14.38 2.50 -10.58
N ASP A 59 15.51 3.13 -10.91
CA ASP A 59 15.95 4.33 -10.17
C ASP A 59 14.87 5.41 -10.19
N LYS A 60 14.58 6.02 -9.03
CA LYS A 60 13.59 7.09 -8.88
C LYS A 60 12.16 6.69 -9.26
N ALA A 61 11.88 5.40 -9.40
CA ALA A 61 10.53 4.90 -9.62
C ALA A 61 9.63 5.20 -8.41
N SER A 62 8.33 5.40 -8.64
CA SER A 62 7.36 5.65 -7.58
C SER A 62 6.17 4.70 -7.65
N LEU A 63 5.84 4.07 -6.53
CA LEU A 63 4.59 3.35 -6.32
C LEU A 63 3.72 4.21 -5.38
N MET A 64 2.56 4.65 -5.87
CA MET A 64 1.77 5.67 -5.20
C MET A 64 0.35 5.18 -4.93
N PHE A 65 -0.14 5.40 -3.72
CA PHE A 65 -1.49 5.02 -3.29
C PHE A 65 -2.28 6.28 -2.90
N TYR A 66 -3.26 6.66 -3.71
CA TYR A 66 -4.05 7.87 -3.48
C TYR A 66 -5.47 7.53 -3.02
N ALA A 67 -5.95 8.34 -2.09
CA ALA A 67 -7.25 8.16 -1.43
C ALA A 67 -7.37 6.82 -0.69
N ASN A 68 -6.24 6.23 -0.27
CA ASN A 68 -6.18 5.01 0.51
C ASN A 68 -5.71 5.35 1.92
N LYS A 69 -6.57 5.20 2.92
CA LYS A 69 -6.22 5.35 4.32
C LYS A 69 -5.31 4.22 4.80
N ASN A 70 -5.56 2.99 4.36
CA ASN A 70 -4.76 1.82 4.72
C ASN A 70 -4.25 1.11 3.45
N VAL A 71 -2.97 0.73 3.47
CA VAL A 71 -2.29 0.01 2.39
C VAL A 71 -1.66 -1.24 2.97
N ASN A 72 -2.22 -2.40 2.63
CA ASN A 72 -1.66 -3.70 2.96
C ASN A 72 -0.94 -4.23 1.71
N LEU A 73 0.39 -4.25 1.75
CA LEU A 73 1.23 -4.55 0.59
C LEU A 73 2.13 -5.76 0.89
N THR A 74 1.93 -6.85 0.14
CA THR A 74 2.80 -8.03 0.20
C THR A 74 3.63 -8.13 -1.07
N ILE A 75 4.95 -8.25 -0.94
CA ILE A 75 5.90 -8.34 -2.06
C ILE A 75 6.78 -9.58 -1.90
N GLY A 76 6.59 -10.57 -2.78
CA GLY A 76 7.30 -11.86 -2.71
C GLY A 76 8.77 -11.80 -3.17
N HIS A 77 9.08 -10.92 -4.11
CA HIS A 77 10.43 -10.68 -4.64
C HIS A 77 10.57 -9.22 -5.06
N ALA A 78 11.46 -8.46 -4.41
CA ALA A 78 11.64 -7.04 -4.67
C ALA A 78 13.05 -6.72 -5.19
N ILE A 79 13.10 -6.09 -6.37
CA ILE A 79 14.30 -5.49 -6.95
C ILE A 79 14.08 -3.97 -6.99
N ILE A 80 14.73 -3.25 -6.08
CA ILE A 80 14.58 -1.81 -5.92
C ILE A 80 15.87 -1.10 -6.33
N GLY A 81 15.75 -0.17 -7.28
CA GLY A 81 16.83 0.72 -7.71
C GLY A 81 17.12 1.83 -6.71
N ASN A 82 17.87 2.85 -7.17
CA ASN A 82 18.25 3.97 -6.31
C ASN A 82 17.15 5.04 -6.25
N ASN A 83 16.86 5.51 -5.05
CA ASN A 83 15.91 6.57 -4.73
C ASN A 83 14.47 6.25 -5.16
N ALA A 84 14.09 4.98 -5.14
CA ALA A 84 12.71 4.58 -5.36
C ALA A 84 11.82 4.98 -4.18
N SER A 85 10.52 5.14 -4.41
CA SER A 85 9.58 5.53 -3.36
C SER A 85 8.28 4.74 -3.37
N ILE A 86 7.80 4.42 -2.18
CA ILE A 86 6.42 3.98 -1.93
C ILE A 86 5.77 5.10 -1.14
N SER A 87 4.64 5.62 -1.59
CA SER A 87 3.99 6.77 -0.96
C SER A 87 2.48 6.65 -0.99
N GLY A 88 1.81 7.31 -0.06
CA GLY A 88 0.36 7.32 -0.10
C GLY A 88 -0.29 8.37 0.79
N THR A 89 -1.49 8.75 0.38
CA THR A 89 -2.35 9.69 1.10
C THR A 89 -3.78 9.20 1.14
N ASP A 90 -4.48 9.57 2.20
CA ASP A 90 -5.94 9.41 2.29
C ASP A 90 -6.68 10.55 1.58
N SER A 91 -8.01 10.50 1.59
CA SER A 91 -8.87 11.52 0.96
C SER A 91 -8.91 12.85 1.72
N LYS A 92 -8.23 12.96 2.86
CA LYS A 92 -8.23 14.09 3.79
C LYS A 92 -6.83 14.68 3.99
N ASN A 93 -5.93 14.44 3.04
CA ASN A 93 -4.54 14.88 3.06
C ASN A 93 -3.67 14.24 4.16
N ASN A 94 -4.16 13.25 4.91
CA ASN A 94 -3.28 12.49 5.80
C ASN A 94 -2.43 11.52 4.97
N GLY A 95 -1.27 11.16 5.49
CA GLY A 95 -0.50 10.05 4.95
C GLY A 95 -1.22 8.71 5.19
N SER A 96 -1.03 7.76 4.27
CA SER A 96 -1.59 6.41 4.42
C SER A 96 -0.91 5.64 5.56
N ASN A 97 -1.66 4.78 6.23
CA ASN A 97 -1.09 3.72 7.06
C ASN A 97 -0.63 2.57 6.16
N PHE A 98 0.62 2.16 6.32
CA PHE A 98 1.24 1.08 5.57
C PHE A 98 1.49 -0.14 6.47
N ASP A 99 0.99 -1.31 6.08
CA ASP A 99 1.50 -2.61 6.53
C ASP A 99 2.15 -3.30 5.33
N ILE A 100 3.48 -3.32 5.31
CA ILE A 100 4.29 -3.83 4.19
C ILE A 100 5.01 -5.09 4.64
N GLN A 101 4.83 -6.16 3.88
CA GLN A 101 5.63 -7.37 3.95
C GLN A 101 6.47 -7.46 2.67
N ALA A 102 7.79 -7.47 2.79
CA ALA A 102 8.66 -7.43 1.62
C ALA A 102 9.83 -8.42 1.73
N ASN A 103 10.17 -9.00 0.58
CA ASN A 103 11.38 -9.77 0.38
C ASN A 103 12.34 -9.03 -0.57
N PHE A 104 13.24 -8.22 -0.03
CA PHE A 104 14.23 -7.49 -0.82
C PHE A 104 15.34 -8.42 -1.30
N GLN A 105 15.43 -8.58 -2.61
CA GLN A 105 16.48 -9.36 -3.28
C GLN A 105 17.54 -8.43 -3.89
N LYS A 106 17.17 -7.16 -4.13
CA LYS A 106 18.10 -6.06 -4.38
C LYS A 106 17.50 -4.77 -3.83
N LEU A 107 18.30 -3.97 -3.13
CA LEU A 107 17.88 -2.69 -2.59
C LEU A 107 18.97 -1.62 -2.81
N GLY A 108 18.71 -0.68 -3.72
CA GLY A 108 19.53 0.52 -3.86
C GLY A 108 19.22 1.49 -2.72
N SER A 109 18.14 2.26 -2.88
CA SER A 109 17.57 3.04 -1.78
C SER A 109 16.07 3.23 -1.95
N LEU A 110 15.33 3.04 -0.85
CA LEU A 110 13.87 3.10 -0.80
C LEU A 110 13.41 4.13 0.23
N TYR A 111 12.40 4.90 -0.15
CA TYR A 111 11.73 5.87 0.71
C TYR A 111 10.27 5.47 0.84
N ILE A 112 9.84 5.11 2.05
CA ILE A 112 8.42 4.90 2.37
C ILE A 112 7.92 6.21 2.96
N VAL A 113 7.01 6.87 2.24
CA VAL A 113 6.54 8.22 2.56
C VAL A 113 5.07 8.15 2.95
N ALA A 114 4.83 8.29 4.25
CA ALA A 114 3.52 8.35 4.88
C ALA A 114 3.27 9.74 5.50
N LYS A 115 3.85 10.80 4.93
CA LYS A 115 3.61 12.16 5.39
C LYS A 115 2.20 12.64 5.03
N GLY A 116 1.60 13.45 5.89
CA GLY A 116 0.45 14.27 5.52
C GLY A 116 0.87 15.49 4.70
N ASP A 117 -0.05 15.98 3.88
CA ASP A 117 0.13 17.19 3.10
C ASP A 117 -0.60 18.37 3.77
N ASN A 118 0.12 19.48 3.92
CA ASN A 118 -0.48 20.75 4.32
C ASN A 118 -0.85 21.55 3.08
N ALA A 119 -2.13 21.91 2.98
CA ALA A 119 -2.67 22.77 1.94
C ALA A 119 -2.97 24.16 2.52
N PHE A 120 -2.07 25.12 2.27
CA PHE A 120 -2.20 26.53 2.69
C PHE A 120 -3.08 27.37 1.76
N ASN A 121 -4.09 26.78 1.11
CA ASN A 121 -5.06 27.54 0.33
C ASN A 121 -6.43 27.49 1.03
N GLY A 122 -6.97 28.67 1.38
CA GLY A 122 -8.15 28.84 2.24
C GLY A 122 -9.49 28.30 1.70
N THR A 123 -9.48 27.44 0.68
CA THR A 123 -10.65 26.87 0.01
C THR A 123 -10.76 25.35 0.16
N ARG A 124 -9.81 24.67 0.84
CA ARG A 124 -9.87 23.21 1.06
C ARG A 124 -10.48 22.83 2.41
N THR A 125 -11.32 21.79 2.38
CA THR A 125 -12.02 21.22 3.55
C THR A 125 -11.06 20.62 4.59
N PHE A 126 -9.88 20.14 4.18
CA PHE A 126 -8.87 19.53 5.07
C PHE A 126 -7.51 20.23 4.85
N PRO A 127 -7.21 21.32 5.56
CA PRO A 127 -6.03 22.15 5.26
C PRO A 127 -4.71 21.56 5.78
N ASN A 128 -4.74 20.70 6.81
CA ASN A 128 -3.54 20.09 7.38
C ASN A 128 -3.70 18.58 7.48
N GLY A 129 -2.67 17.85 7.07
CA GLY A 129 -2.63 16.40 7.07
C GLY A 129 -1.70 15.86 8.15
N ASN A 130 -2.12 14.80 8.83
CA ASN A 130 -1.26 14.06 9.75
C ASN A 130 -0.46 12.99 9.01
N GLY A 131 0.67 12.59 9.58
CA GLY A 131 1.39 11.41 9.11
C GLY A 131 0.62 10.11 9.37
N GLY A 132 0.79 9.13 8.49
CA GLY A 132 0.32 7.76 8.69
C GLY A 132 1.39 6.90 9.37
N ASN A 133 0.96 5.73 9.86
CA ASN A 133 1.86 4.76 10.47
C ASN A 133 2.48 3.85 9.42
N VAL A 134 3.74 3.46 9.60
CA VAL A 134 4.42 2.50 8.71
C VAL A 134 4.93 1.32 9.52
N LYS A 135 4.46 0.14 9.16
CA LYS A 135 4.98 -1.15 9.61
C LYS A 135 5.62 -1.85 8.42
N LEU A 136 6.88 -2.23 8.56
CA LEU A 136 7.63 -3.00 7.58
C LEU A 136 8.09 -4.30 8.23
N SER A 137 7.69 -5.43 7.65
CA SER A 137 8.14 -6.77 8.02
C SER A 137 8.92 -7.35 6.85
N LEU A 138 10.03 -8.02 7.15
CA LEU A 138 10.90 -8.63 6.14
C LEU A 138 10.77 -10.14 6.18
N SER A 139 10.81 -10.76 5.00
CA SER A 139 10.97 -12.22 4.90
C SER A 139 12.36 -12.64 5.39
N GLU A 140 12.50 -13.89 5.83
CA GLU A 140 13.74 -14.43 6.42
C GLU A 140 14.98 -14.27 5.51
N ASN A 141 14.81 -14.45 4.20
CA ASN A 141 15.89 -14.33 3.21
C ASN A 141 15.99 -12.94 2.56
N SER A 142 15.33 -11.92 3.15
CA SER A 142 15.38 -10.56 2.65
C SER A 142 16.70 -9.89 3.00
N ILE A 143 17.20 -9.04 2.10
CA ILE A 143 18.23 -8.05 2.43
C ILE A 143 17.72 -7.20 3.60
N VAL A 144 18.57 -7.05 4.61
CA VAL A 144 18.32 -6.17 5.76
C VAL A 144 18.69 -4.74 5.37
N PRO A 145 17.74 -3.79 5.41
CA PRO A 145 18.03 -2.40 5.11
C PRO A 145 18.85 -1.73 6.22
N GLN A 146 19.63 -0.72 5.83
CA GLN A 146 20.29 0.21 6.74
C GLN A 146 19.63 1.59 6.67
N ARG A 147 19.75 2.38 7.75
CA ARG A 147 19.09 3.70 7.86
C ARG A 147 20.07 4.85 8.14
N GLU A 148 21.36 4.57 8.19
CA GLU A 148 22.39 5.52 8.63
C GLU A 148 22.94 6.36 7.48
N ASN A 149 23.22 5.74 6.34
CA ASN A 149 23.91 6.41 5.23
C ASN A 149 23.13 6.31 3.92
N LYS A 150 22.46 7.41 3.56
CA LYS A 150 21.66 7.52 2.33
C LYS A 150 22.44 7.34 1.02
N LYS A 151 23.78 7.38 1.05
CA LYS A 151 24.63 7.21 -0.13
C LYS A 151 25.08 5.75 -0.34
N GLN A 152 24.91 4.89 0.67
CA GLN A 152 25.26 3.48 0.57
C GLN A 152 24.06 2.65 0.10
N PRO A 153 24.28 1.48 -0.51
CA PRO A 153 23.22 0.54 -0.85
C PRO A 153 22.39 0.13 0.37
N ASN A 154 21.27 -0.53 0.10
CA ASN A 154 20.33 -1.04 1.07
C ASN A 154 19.73 0.05 1.97
N TYR A 155 19.75 1.32 1.55
CA TYR A 155 19.22 2.41 2.37
C TYR A 155 17.70 2.39 2.40
N LEU A 156 17.12 2.51 3.59
CA LEU A 156 15.68 2.68 3.79
C LEU A 156 15.42 3.90 4.67
N GLN A 157 14.54 4.77 4.19
CA GLN A 157 13.96 5.84 5.01
C GLN A 157 12.46 5.64 5.10
N ILE A 158 11.94 5.75 6.33
CA ILE A 158 10.52 5.90 6.62
C ILE A 158 10.33 7.37 7.01
N ALA A 159 9.45 8.08 6.31
CA ALA A 159 9.23 9.53 6.44
C ALA A 159 7.74 9.89 6.44
#